data_AF-A0A1C0VP90-F1
#
_entry.id   AF-A0A1C0VP90-F1
#
_cell.length_a   1.000
_cell.length_b   1.000
_cell.length_c   1.000
_cell.angle_alpha   90.00
_cell.angle_beta   90.00
_cell.angle_gamma   90.00
#
_symmetry.space_group_name_H-M   'P 1'
#
loop_
_entity.id
_entity.type
_entity.pdbx_description
1 polymer ?
#
loop_
_entity_poly.entity_id
_entity_poly.type
_entity_poly.pdbx_seq_one_letter_code
_entity_poly.pdbx_strand_id
1 'polypeptide(L)'
;MRYLAVDGAYAKEPFVSGVRRLKLDVISKLRRDANLRYVFEGEQKVRGAKRKYDGKVDLADPTRLTMVRELESGVKLYTAIVWHVSLKCKIRLAYILDHRKPNKPSYAVLFSTDINQSADEIYRFYKLRFQIEFIFRDAKQFTGLNDCQARDVKKLDFHFNASFTALNIAKLDTHRQQLSQQPFVFSMASVKRRALNDHLLDTFISKLGLSPTLIKSHPNYQNLRSYGVIAA
;
A
#
# COMPACT_ATOMS: atom_id res chain seq x y z
N MET A 1 9.96 -4.38 12.45
CA MET A 1 9.04 -3.51 11.68
C MET A 1 8.91 -2.20 12.44
N ARG A 2 9.18 -1.02 11.83
CA ARG A 2 9.18 0.29 12.53
C ARG A 2 7.99 1.18 12.16
N TYR A 3 7.48 1.05 10.94
CA TYR A 3 6.44 1.93 10.39
C TYR A 3 5.18 1.16 10.05
N LEU A 4 4.03 1.78 10.31
CA LEU A 4 2.71 1.29 9.97
C LEU A 4 2.02 2.31 9.05
N ALA A 5 1.81 1.93 7.78
CA ALA A 5 1.10 2.76 6.80
C ALA A 5 -0.40 2.44 6.80
N VAL A 6 -1.24 3.42 7.08
CA VAL A 6 -2.70 3.26 7.18
C VAL A 6 -3.44 4.35 6.43
N ASP A 7 -4.68 4.07 6.03
CA ASP A 7 -5.52 5.07 5.38
C ASP A 7 -5.87 6.25 6.31
N GLY A 8 -6.31 7.37 5.73
CA GLY A 8 -6.64 8.59 6.47
C GLY A 8 -7.75 8.43 7.51
N ALA A 9 -8.60 7.39 7.40
CA ALA A 9 -9.57 7.04 8.44
C ALA A 9 -8.94 6.74 9.82
N TYR A 10 -7.65 6.40 9.84
CA TYR A 10 -6.89 6.07 11.05
C TYR A 10 -6.08 7.25 11.60
N ALA A 11 -6.14 8.43 10.98
CA ALA A 11 -5.49 9.66 11.45
C ALA A 11 -6.25 10.28 12.65
N LYS A 12 -6.43 9.50 13.73
CA LYS A 12 -7.14 9.87 14.96
C LYS A 12 -6.31 9.52 16.19
N GLU A 13 -6.42 10.34 17.23
CA GLU A 13 -5.55 10.29 18.41
C GLU A 13 -5.52 8.91 19.08
N PRO A 14 -6.64 8.21 19.35
CA PRO A 14 -6.58 6.94 20.07
C PRO A 14 -5.84 5.85 19.30
N PHE A 15 -5.97 5.86 17.96
CA PHE A 15 -5.27 4.92 17.10
C PHE A 15 -3.77 5.24 17.05
N VAL A 16 -3.43 6.50 16.77
CA VAL A 16 -2.04 6.96 16.66
C VAL A 16 -1.30 6.76 17.98
N SER A 17 -1.91 7.11 19.12
CA SER A 17 -1.30 6.90 20.43
C SER A 17 -1.14 5.42 20.75
N GLY A 18 -2.11 4.57 20.37
CA GLY A 18 -2.01 3.11 20.49
C GLY A 18 -0.83 2.53 19.74
N VAL A 19 -0.66 2.89 18.46
CA VAL A 19 0.46 2.42 17.64
C VAL A 19 1.80 2.89 18.21
N ARG A 20 1.88 4.15 18.67
CA ARG A 20 3.09 4.68 19.30
C ARG A 20 3.45 3.99 20.62
N ARG A 21 2.45 3.54 21.42
CA ARG A 21 2.70 2.72 22.62
C ARG A 21 3.34 1.37 22.28
N LEU A 22 3.10 0.84 21.08
CA LEU A 22 3.76 -0.35 20.56
C LEU A 22 5.15 -0.05 19.95
N LYS A 23 5.69 1.16 20.15
CA LYS A 23 6.99 1.61 19.60
C LYS A 23 7.04 1.57 18.07
N LEU A 24 5.91 1.82 17.44
CA LEU A 24 5.77 1.96 15.98
C LEU A 24 5.40 3.40 15.61
N ASP A 25 5.80 3.81 14.41
CA ASP A 25 5.43 5.11 13.83
C ASP A 25 4.34 4.96 12.78
N VAL A 26 3.40 5.90 12.76
CA VAL A 26 2.26 5.91 11.84
C VAL A 26 2.58 6.77 10.63
N ILE A 27 2.36 6.22 9.44
CA ILE A 27 2.32 6.96 8.18
C ILE A 27 0.88 6.95 7.67
N SER A 28 0.30 8.13 7.42
CA SER A 28 -1.08 8.21 6.95
C SER A 28 -1.36 9.50 6.17
N LYS A 29 -2.60 9.67 5.70
CA LYS A 29 -3.09 10.81 4.94
C LYS A 29 -3.99 11.67 5.81
N LEU A 30 -3.77 12.99 5.78
CA LEU A 30 -4.62 13.96 6.44
C LEU A 30 -5.76 14.42 5.53
N ARG A 31 -6.85 14.87 6.16
CA ARG A 31 -7.90 15.64 5.47
C ARG A 31 -7.35 17.01 5.04
N ARG A 32 -7.98 17.62 4.04
CA ARG A 32 -7.62 18.96 3.55
C ARG A 32 -7.83 20.06 4.59
N ASP A 33 -8.73 19.85 5.53
CA ASP A 33 -9.08 20.76 6.62
C ASP A 33 -8.38 20.41 7.95
N ALA A 34 -7.32 19.60 7.91
CA ALA A 34 -6.60 19.20 9.12
C ALA A 34 -6.09 20.43 9.90
N ASN A 35 -6.36 20.44 11.21
CA ASN A 35 -5.97 21.56 12.07
C ASN A 35 -4.51 21.41 12.52
N LEU A 36 -3.63 22.15 11.86
CA LEU A 36 -2.20 22.11 12.04
C LEU A 36 -1.66 23.49 12.47
N ARG A 37 -0.58 23.49 13.24
CA ARG A 37 0.13 24.71 13.66
C ARG A 37 1.62 24.56 13.41
N TYR A 38 2.27 25.63 12.96
CA TYR A 38 3.72 25.66 12.90
C TYR A 38 4.28 25.59 14.32
N VAL A 39 5.39 24.86 14.49
CA VAL A 39 6.10 24.82 15.76
C VAL A 39 6.90 26.11 15.88
N PHE A 40 6.86 26.74 17.05
CA PHE A 40 7.65 27.95 17.29
C PHE A 40 9.10 27.58 17.61
N GLU A 41 10.02 28.04 16.76
CA GLU A 41 11.48 27.79 16.87
C GLU A 41 12.29 29.07 17.14
N GLY A 42 11.63 30.22 17.26
CA GLY A 42 12.29 31.49 17.58
C GLY A 42 12.66 31.66 19.05
N GLU A 43 13.17 32.85 19.37
CA GLU A 43 13.58 33.21 20.72
C GLU A 43 12.41 33.08 21.72
N GLN A 44 12.69 32.40 22.82
CA GLN A 44 11.70 32.16 23.86
C GLN A 44 11.65 33.33 24.84
N LYS A 45 10.46 33.56 25.40
CA LYS A 45 10.29 34.51 26.48
C LYS A 45 11.05 34.04 27.73
N VAL A 46 11.64 34.99 28.47
CA VAL A 46 12.40 34.73 29.70
C VAL A 46 11.47 34.31 30.87
N ARG A 47 10.23 34.81 30.91
CA ARG A 47 9.23 34.50 31.95
C ARG A 47 7.89 34.09 31.35
N GLY A 48 7.18 33.20 32.06
CA GLY A 48 5.86 32.68 31.69
C GLY A 48 5.90 31.40 30.86
N ALA A 49 4.74 30.95 30.37
CA ALA A 49 4.64 29.74 29.56
C ALA A 49 5.35 29.92 28.20
N LYS A 50 6.24 28.97 27.86
CA LYS A 50 6.96 28.95 26.58
C LYS A 50 5.99 28.92 25.39
N ARG A 51 6.31 29.67 24.34
CA ARG A 51 5.50 29.70 23.12
C ARG A 51 5.71 28.40 22.35
N LYS A 52 4.61 27.68 22.12
CA LYS A 52 4.62 26.39 21.40
C LYS A 52 4.40 26.53 19.89
N TYR A 53 3.64 27.54 19.47
CA TYR A 53 3.10 27.61 18.11
C TYR A 53 3.42 28.94 17.42
N ASP A 54 3.64 28.86 16.10
CA ASP A 54 3.93 29.97 15.22
C ASP A 54 2.87 30.16 14.12
N GLY A 55 1.62 30.28 14.57
CA GLY A 55 0.47 30.45 13.69
C GLY A 55 -0.11 29.13 13.18
N LYS A 56 -1.23 29.26 12.46
CA LYS A 56 -1.94 28.15 11.83
C LYS A 56 -1.28 27.83 10.49
N VAL A 57 -1.25 26.55 10.14
CA VAL A 57 -0.86 26.13 8.79
C VAL A 57 -2.07 26.30 7.88
N ASP A 58 -1.90 27.08 6.82
CA ASP A 58 -2.80 27.05 5.68
C ASP A 58 -2.33 25.96 4.71
N LEU A 59 -3.14 24.93 4.50
CA LEU A 59 -2.81 23.83 3.59
C LEU A 59 -3.12 24.18 2.13
N ALA A 60 -3.82 25.28 1.86
CA ALA A 60 -3.98 25.80 0.50
C ALA A 60 -2.76 26.60 0.03
N ASP A 61 -1.95 27.11 0.97
CA ASP A 61 -0.75 27.90 0.71
C ASP A 61 0.52 27.20 1.21
N PRO A 62 1.30 26.57 0.30
CA PRO A 62 2.51 25.85 0.66
C PRO A 62 3.74 26.76 0.82
N THR A 63 3.63 28.09 0.76
CA THR A 63 4.78 29.03 0.77
C THR A 63 5.72 28.86 1.97
N ARG A 64 5.18 28.51 3.14
CA ARG A 64 5.96 28.25 4.37
C ARG A 64 6.50 26.82 4.48
N LEU A 65 6.21 25.95 3.50
CA LEU A 65 6.72 24.59 3.43
C LEU A 65 8.03 24.55 2.63
N THR A 66 8.95 23.68 3.04
CA THR A 66 10.21 23.50 2.32
C THR A 66 9.99 22.58 1.13
N MET A 67 10.32 23.03 -0.08
CA MET A 67 10.30 22.18 -1.28
C MET A 67 11.41 21.12 -1.19
N VAL A 68 11.06 19.87 -1.44
CA VAL A 68 11.98 18.72 -1.38
C VAL A 68 12.47 18.37 -2.78
N ARG A 69 11.54 18.05 -3.68
CA ARG A 69 11.82 17.76 -5.09
C ARG A 69 10.55 17.79 -5.94
N GLU A 70 10.74 17.72 -7.24
CA GLU A 70 9.69 17.36 -8.19
C GLU A 70 9.59 15.83 -8.29
N LEU A 71 8.38 15.29 -8.14
CA LEU A 71 8.10 13.85 -8.22
C LEU A 71 7.95 13.41 -9.68
N GLU A 72 7.19 14.19 -10.44
CA GLU A 72 6.84 14.05 -11.85
C GLU A 72 6.66 15.47 -12.39
N SER A 73 6.70 15.66 -13.72
CA SER A 73 6.43 16.97 -14.32
C SER A 73 5.10 17.55 -13.83
N GLY A 74 5.16 18.70 -13.15
CA GLY A 74 4.00 19.38 -12.57
C GLY A 74 3.54 18.83 -11.21
N VAL A 75 4.28 17.92 -10.56
CA VAL A 75 3.96 17.38 -9.24
C VAL A 75 5.12 17.59 -8.28
N LYS A 76 4.95 18.45 -7.28
CA LYS A 76 6.01 18.84 -6.33
C LYS A 76 5.76 18.27 -4.94
N LEU A 77 6.83 17.87 -4.27
CA LEU A 77 6.83 17.40 -2.89
C LEU A 77 7.42 18.47 -1.98
N TYR A 78 6.70 18.78 -0.90
CA TYR A 78 7.12 19.70 0.14
C TYR A 78 7.09 19.02 1.51
N THR A 79 7.76 19.63 2.48
CA THR A 79 7.81 19.14 3.86
C THR A 79 7.81 20.27 4.88
N ALA A 80 7.36 19.92 6.09
CA ALA A 80 7.49 20.73 7.29
C ALA A 80 7.35 19.83 8.53
N ILE A 81 7.88 20.27 9.66
CA ILE A 81 7.50 19.74 10.97
C ILE A 81 6.41 20.64 11.53
N VAL A 82 5.25 20.06 11.84
CA VAL A 82 4.10 20.81 12.36
C VAL A 82 3.53 20.12 13.57
N TRP A 83 2.80 20.87 14.40
CA TRP A 83 1.97 20.33 15.45
C TRP A 83 0.58 19.99 14.92
N HIS A 84 0.15 18.74 15.07
CA HIS A 84 -1.22 18.35 14.77
C HIS A 84 -2.09 18.52 16.02
N VAL A 85 -3.12 19.37 15.93
CA VAL A 85 -3.92 19.76 17.10
C VAL A 85 -4.68 18.57 17.70
N SER A 86 -5.41 17.80 16.88
CA SER A 86 -6.19 16.65 17.38
C SER A 86 -5.33 15.48 17.85
N LEU A 87 -4.21 15.18 17.17
CA LEU A 87 -3.29 14.11 17.55
C LEU A 87 -2.39 14.49 18.74
N LYS A 88 -2.30 15.78 19.08
CA LYS A 88 -1.51 16.33 20.18
C LYS A 88 -0.02 15.95 20.10
N CYS A 89 0.54 15.92 18.90
CA CYS A 89 1.95 15.62 18.68
C CYS A 89 2.54 16.40 17.49
N LYS A 90 3.87 16.45 17.43
CA LYS A 90 4.58 16.86 16.22
C LYS A 90 4.52 15.75 15.19
N ILE A 91 4.38 16.13 13.93
CA ILE A 91 4.40 15.23 12.78
C ILE A 91 5.29 15.83 11.69
N ARG A 92 5.89 14.95 10.88
CA ARG A 92 6.53 15.34 9.62
C ARG A 92 5.50 15.28 8.51
N LEU A 93 5.38 16.34 7.71
CA LEU A 93 4.54 16.35 6.52
C LEU A 93 5.32 15.89 5.28
N ALA A 94 4.60 15.17 4.42
CA ALA A 94 4.91 15.04 2.99
C ALA A 94 3.70 15.61 2.22
N TYR A 95 3.83 16.84 1.74
CA TYR A 95 2.79 17.58 1.05
C TYR A 95 3.01 17.47 -0.46
N ILE A 96 2.08 16.82 -1.15
CA ILE A 96 2.14 16.59 -2.60
C ILE A 96 1.22 17.62 -3.25
N LEU A 97 1.80 18.45 -4.11
CA LEU A 97 1.12 19.48 -4.87
C LEU A 97 1.13 19.12 -6.35
N ASP A 98 -0.05 18.96 -6.93
CA ASP A 98 -0.26 18.61 -8.33
C ASP A 98 -0.79 19.83 -9.11
N HIS A 99 0.07 20.36 -9.98
CA HIS A 99 -0.18 21.48 -10.89
C HIS A 99 -0.38 21.07 -12.35
N ARG A 100 -0.46 19.76 -12.64
CA ARG A 100 -0.65 19.28 -14.03
C ARG A 100 -1.95 19.81 -14.66
N LYS A 101 -2.91 20.24 -13.84
CA LYS A 101 -4.09 21.01 -14.25
C LYS A 101 -3.94 22.45 -13.73
N PRO A 102 -3.43 23.40 -14.53
CA PRO A 102 -3.08 24.75 -14.05
C PRO A 102 -4.25 25.49 -13.39
N ASN A 103 -5.44 25.35 -13.97
CA ASN A 103 -6.66 26.03 -13.49
C ASN A 103 -7.29 25.39 -12.25
N LYS A 104 -6.77 24.24 -11.80
CA LYS A 104 -7.31 23.50 -10.66
C LYS A 104 -6.19 22.71 -9.97
N PRO A 105 -5.23 23.40 -9.33
CA PRO A 105 -4.21 22.72 -8.55
C PRO A 105 -4.87 21.89 -7.45
N SER A 106 -4.29 20.74 -7.17
CA SER A 106 -4.79 19.85 -6.13
C SER A 106 -3.64 19.39 -5.25
N TYR A 107 -3.95 19.04 -4.01
CA TYR A 107 -2.94 18.55 -3.09
C TYR A 107 -3.42 17.36 -2.27
N ALA A 108 -2.44 16.61 -1.79
CA ALA A 108 -2.59 15.57 -0.79
C ALA A 108 -1.56 15.81 0.32
N VAL A 109 -1.99 15.61 1.57
CA VAL A 109 -1.13 15.81 2.72
C VAL A 109 -0.93 14.46 3.39
N LEU A 110 0.28 13.95 3.35
CA LEU A 110 0.69 12.77 4.10
C LEU A 110 1.47 13.21 5.33
N PHE A 111 1.53 12.33 6.32
CA PHE A 111 2.33 12.58 7.51
C PHE A 111 2.99 11.32 8.06
N SER A 112 4.03 11.54 8.86
CA SER A 112 4.60 10.55 9.77
C SER A 112 4.65 11.08 11.20
N THR A 113 4.46 10.19 12.18
CA THR A 113 4.74 10.50 13.58
C THR A 113 6.24 10.53 13.90
N ASP A 114 7.05 9.93 13.04
CA ASP A 114 8.51 10.09 13.10
C ASP A 114 8.89 11.40 12.43
N ILE A 115 9.25 12.40 13.24
CA ILE A 115 9.64 13.72 12.74
C ILE A 115 10.95 13.71 11.95
N ASN A 116 11.76 12.65 12.08
CA ASN A 116 13.05 12.52 11.41
C ASN A 116 12.96 11.75 10.09
N GLN A 117 11.82 11.12 9.80
CA GLN A 117 11.59 10.44 8.53
C GLN A 117 11.57 11.46 7.37
N SER A 118 12.17 11.12 6.22
CA SER A 118 12.17 12.03 5.07
C SER A 118 10.80 12.05 4.39
N ALA A 119 10.45 13.18 3.75
CA ALA A 119 9.19 13.28 3.01
C ALA A 119 9.10 12.26 1.86
N ASP A 120 10.22 11.93 1.23
CA ASP A 120 10.33 10.90 0.20
C ASP A 120 9.97 9.51 0.72
N GLU A 121 10.46 9.15 1.89
CA GLU A 121 10.13 7.88 2.53
C GLU A 121 8.66 7.80 2.89
N ILE A 122 8.09 8.89 3.44
CA ILE A 122 6.66 8.98 3.75
C ILE A 122 5.83 8.77 2.49
N TYR A 123 6.15 9.49 1.40
CA TYR A 123 5.47 9.35 0.12
C TYR A 123 5.56 7.91 -0.42
N ARG A 124 6.77 7.33 -0.45
CA ARG A 124 7.01 5.98 -0.94
C ARG A 124 6.25 4.93 -0.12
N PHE A 125 6.32 4.98 1.21
CA PHE A 125 5.68 4.01 2.09
C PHE A 125 4.16 4.10 1.97
N TYR A 126 3.61 5.30 1.92
CA TYR A 126 2.18 5.47 1.74
C TYR A 126 1.70 4.95 0.37
N LYS A 127 2.49 5.13 -0.71
CA LYS A 127 2.18 4.57 -2.04
C LYS A 127 2.13 3.04 -2.00
N LEU A 128 3.03 2.39 -1.25
CA LEU A 128 3.04 0.94 -1.07
C LEU A 128 1.82 0.40 -0.31
N ARG A 129 1.09 1.25 0.44
CA ARG A 129 -0.12 0.83 1.17
C ARG A 129 -1.19 0.22 0.25
N PHE A 130 -1.27 0.69 -1.01
CA PHE A 130 -2.27 0.19 -1.97
C PHE A 130 -2.07 -1.30 -2.33
N GLN A 131 -0.92 -1.90 -1.99
CA GLN A 131 -0.67 -3.33 -2.17
C GLN A 131 -1.72 -4.23 -1.50
N ILE A 132 -2.29 -3.80 -0.36
CA ILE A 132 -3.35 -4.56 0.32
C ILE A 132 -4.64 -4.64 -0.52
N GLU A 133 -4.93 -3.64 -1.36
CA GLU A 133 -6.11 -3.66 -2.23
C GLU A 133 -6.01 -4.74 -3.31
N PHE A 134 -4.79 -5.05 -3.78
CA PHE A 134 -4.58 -6.18 -4.68
C PHE A 134 -4.86 -7.50 -3.98
N ILE A 135 -4.46 -7.65 -2.71
CA ILE A 135 -4.77 -8.85 -1.92
C ILE A 135 -6.28 -9.07 -1.82
N PHE A 136 -7.04 -8.05 -1.47
CA PHE A 136 -8.50 -8.17 -1.37
C PHE A 136 -9.17 -8.40 -2.73
N ARG A 137 -8.73 -7.69 -3.78
CA ARG A 137 -9.27 -7.88 -5.14
C ARG A 137 -9.06 -9.31 -5.61
N ASP A 138 -7.83 -9.81 -5.51
CA ASP A 138 -7.49 -11.15 -6.00
C ASP A 138 -8.19 -12.23 -5.18
N ALA A 139 -8.29 -12.05 -3.85
CA ALA A 139 -8.97 -13.00 -3.00
C ALA A 139 -10.47 -13.12 -3.35
N LYS A 140 -11.13 -11.97 -3.57
CA LYS A 140 -12.54 -11.92 -4.00
C LYS A 140 -12.74 -12.54 -5.37
N GLN A 141 -11.89 -12.19 -6.34
CA GLN A 141 -12.10 -12.57 -7.73
C GLN A 141 -11.68 -14.02 -8.04
N PHE A 142 -10.66 -14.55 -7.37
CA PHE A 142 -10.04 -15.82 -7.77
C PHE A 142 -10.06 -16.91 -6.70
N THR A 143 -10.22 -16.57 -5.42
CA THR A 143 -10.21 -17.55 -4.32
C THR A 143 -11.53 -17.66 -3.57
N GLY A 144 -12.57 -17.00 -4.08
CA GLY A 144 -13.93 -17.09 -3.56
C GLY A 144 -14.15 -16.45 -2.20
N LEU A 145 -13.40 -15.39 -1.85
CA LEU A 145 -13.51 -14.74 -0.54
C LEU A 145 -14.96 -14.38 -0.16
N ASN A 146 -15.78 -14.02 -1.14
CA ASN A 146 -17.18 -13.62 -0.95
C ASN A 146 -18.20 -14.74 -1.22
N ASP A 147 -17.76 -15.96 -1.53
CA ASP A 147 -18.65 -17.03 -2.02
C ASP A 147 -19.28 -17.83 -0.86
N CYS A 148 -18.73 -17.74 0.35
CA CYS A 148 -19.24 -18.48 1.49
C CYS A 148 -20.53 -17.88 2.04
N GLN A 149 -21.57 -18.70 2.07
CA GLN A 149 -22.91 -18.37 2.58
C GLN A 149 -23.20 -19.01 3.94
N ALA A 150 -22.16 -19.51 4.63
CA ALA A 150 -22.31 -20.08 5.96
C ALA A 150 -22.81 -19.01 6.95
N ARG A 151 -23.63 -19.42 7.91
CA ARG A 151 -24.15 -18.56 8.98
C ARG A 151 -23.41 -18.73 10.30
N ASP A 152 -22.52 -19.71 10.38
CA ASP A 152 -21.70 -20.00 11.55
C ASP A 152 -20.38 -19.22 11.49
N VAL A 153 -20.03 -18.58 12.61
CA VAL A 153 -18.85 -17.70 12.70
C VAL A 153 -17.55 -18.48 12.46
N LYS A 154 -17.43 -19.71 12.96
CA LYS A 154 -16.21 -20.51 12.78
C LYS A 154 -16.06 -20.96 11.33
N LYS A 155 -17.17 -21.32 10.67
CA LYS A 155 -17.16 -21.67 9.24
C LYS A 155 -16.78 -20.48 8.36
N LEU A 156 -17.28 -19.28 8.69
CA LEU A 156 -16.90 -18.05 7.99
C LEU A 156 -15.41 -17.73 8.19
N ASP A 157 -14.93 -17.78 9.43
CA ASP A 157 -13.52 -17.55 9.75
C ASP A 157 -12.60 -18.53 9.01
N PHE A 158 -12.93 -19.83 9.04
CA PHE A 158 -12.19 -20.84 8.29
C PHE A 158 -12.15 -20.53 6.79
N HIS A 159 -13.30 -20.18 6.19
CA HIS A 159 -13.38 -19.86 4.77
C HIS A 159 -12.52 -18.66 4.39
N PHE A 160 -12.60 -17.56 5.14
CA PHE A 160 -11.81 -16.36 4.85
C PHE A 160 -10.31 -16.64 4.94
N ASN A 161 -9.88 -17.37 5.97
CA ASN A 161 -8.48 -17.78 6.12
C ASN A 161 -8.05 -18.71 4.99
N ALA A 162 -8.89 -19.64 4.56
CA ALA A 162 -8.62 -20.54 3.44
C ALA A 162 -8.44 -19.78 2.12
N SER A 163 -9.34 -18.83 1.80
CA SER A 163 -9.22 -17.99 0.60
C SER A 163 -7.91 -17.19 0.58
N PHE A 164 -7.55 -16.52 1.68
CA PHE A 164 -6.28 -15.78 1.75
C PHE A 164 -5.06 -16.71 1.72
N THR A 165 -5.15 -17.88 2.34
CA THR A 165 -4.07 -18.88 2.32
C THR A 165 -3.81 -19.37 0.91
N ALA A 166 -4.85 -19.69 0.14
CA ALA A 166 -4.72 -20.08 -1.26
C ALA A 166 -4.03 -18.99 -2.10
N LEU A 167 -4.38 -17.72 -1.89
CA LEU A 167 -3.73 -16.60 -2.56
C LEU A 167 -2.24 -16.49 -2.17
N ASN A 168 -1.92 -16.65 -0.89
CA ASN A 168 -0.53 -16.59 -0.41
C ASN A 168 0.31 -17.74 -0.95
N ILE A 169 -0.24 -18.96 -1.04
CA ILE A 169 0.43 -20.11 -1.65
C ILE A 169 0.70 -19.84 -3.14
N ALA A 170 -0.29 -19.33 -3.88
CA ALA A 170 -0.12 -18.96 -5.29
C ALA A 170 1.00 -17.91 -5.50
N LYS A 171 1.07 -16.90 -4.62
CA LYS A 171 2.14 -15.89 -4.64
C LYS A 171 3.51 -16.51 -4.35
N LEU A 172 3.59 -17.36 -3.33
CA LEU A 172 4.83 -18.04 -2.93
C LEU A 172 5.36 -18.95 -4.04
N ASP A 173 4.48 -19.74 -4.65
CA ASP A 173 4.84 -20.62 -5.77
C ASP A 173 5.36 -19.82 -6.97
N THR A 174 4.66 -18.74 -7.35
CA THR A 174 5.11 -17.85 -8.42
C THR A 174 6.46 -17.21 -8.10
N HIS A 175 6.66 -16.78 -6.84
CA HIS A 175 7.94 -16.19 -6.41
C HIS A 175 9.09 -17.19 -6.47
N ARG A 176 8.85 -18.47 -6.14
CA ARG A 176 9.87 -19.53 -6.22
C ARG A 176 10.24 -19.89 -7.65
N GLN A 177 9.29 -19.79 -8.58
CA GLN A 177 9.53 -20.06 -10.00
C GLN A 177 10.26 -18.91 -10.72
N GLN A 178 10.32 -17.72 -10.11
CA GLN A 178 11.03 -16.58 -10.69
C GLN A 178 12.54 -16.75 -10.54
N LEU A 179 13.18 -17.24 -11.61
CA LEU A 179 14.63 -17.50 -11.69
C LEU A 179 15.46 -16.27 -12.11
N SER A 180 14.84 -15.09 -12.30
CA SER A 180 15.49 -13.92 -12.91
C SER A 180 15.72 -12.77 -11.92
N GLN A 181 16.70 -11.91 -12.25
CA GLN A 181 16.92 -10.63 -11.55
C GLN A 181 15.83 -9.58 -11.82
N GLN A 182 14.77 -9.95 -12.56
CA GLN A 182 13.69 -9.02 -12.90
C GLN A 182 12.79 -8.76 -11.68
N PRO A 183 12.10 -7.61 -11.64
CA PRO A 183 11.12 -7.33 -10.59
C PRO A 183 10.07 -8.43 -10.48
N PHE A 184 9.66 -8.78 -9.26
CA PHE A 184 8.59 -9.75 -9.04
C PHE A 184 7.26 -9.23 -9.58
N VAL A 185 6.70 -9.92 -10.58
CA VAL A 185 5.38 -9.61 -11.16
C VAL A 185 4.43 -10.76 -10.87
N PHE A 186 3.28 -10.44 -10.27
CA PHE A 186 2.28 -11.43 -9.89
C PHE A 186 0.92 -11.11 -10.49
N SER A 187 0.30 -12.13 -11.08
CA SER A 187 -1.08 -12.08 -11.56
C SER A 187 -1.80 -13.36 -11.17
N MET A 188 -2.76 -13.25 -10.26
CA MET A 188 -3.57 -14.39 -9.84
C MET A 188 -4.39 -14.97 -11.01
N ALA A 189 -4.80 -14.12 -11.96
CA ALA A 189 -5.46 -14.55 -13.19
C ALA A 189 -4.55 -15.46 -14.03
N SER A 190 -3.26 -15.12 -14.13
CA SER A 190 -2.27 -15.94 -14.83
C SER A 190 -2.00 -17.27 -14.12
N VAL A 191 -1.93 -17.27 -12.78
CA VAL A 191 -1.82 -18.51 -11.99
C VAL A 191 -3.03 -19.41 -12.22
N LYS A 192 -4.24 -18.87 -12.12
CA LYS A 192 -5.48 -19.62 -12.35
C LYS A 192 -5.54 -20.21 -13.77
N ARG A 193 -5.13 -19.44 -14.78
CA ARG A 193 -5.07 -19.94 -16.17
C ARG A 193 -4.07 -21.08 -16.34
N ARG A 194 -2.87 -20.96 -15.78
CA ARG A 194 -1.88 -22.05 -15.81
C ARG A 194 -2.42 -23.32 -15.14
N ALA A 195 -3.05 -23.19 -13.98
CA ALA A 195 -3.66 -24.33 -13.29
C ALA A 195 -4.79 -24.98 -14.12
N LEU A 196 -5.61 -24.18 -14.81
CA LEU A 196 -6.63 -24.69 -15.72
C LEU A 196 -6.01 -25.42 -16.94
N ASN A 197 -4.98 -24.84 -17.55
CA ASN A 197 -4.29 -25.44 -18.67
C ASN A 197 -3.62 -26.76 -18.26
N ASP A 198 -2.96 -26.79 -17.10
CA ASP A 198 -2.36 -28.02 -16.54
C ASP A 198 -3.44 -29.11 -16.37
N HIS A 199 -4.60 -28.75 -15.82
CA HIS A 199 -5.73 -29.68 -15.68
C HIS A 199 -6.28 -30.19 -17.02
N LEU A 200 -6.42 -29.31 -18.02
CA LEU A 200 -6.89 -29.68 -19.36
C LEU A 200 -5.88 -30.59 -20.08
N LEU A 201 -4.59 -30.29 -19.99
CA LEU A 201 -3.53 -31.11 -20.58
C LEU A 201 -3.50 -32.50 -19.93
N ASP A 202 -3.55 -32.58 -18.60
CA ASP A 202 -3.62 -33.86 -17.89
C ASP A 202 -4.89 -34.65 -18.29
N THR A 203 -6.01 -33.95 -18.50
CA THR A 203 -7.25 -34.57 -18.97
C THR A 203 -7.10 -35.14 -20.38
N PHE A 204 -6.52 -34.39 -21.33
CA PHE A 204 -6.28 -34.90 -22.68
C PHE A 204 -5.31 -36.07 -22.70
N ILE A 205 -4.21 -35.98 -21.94
CA ILE A 205 -3.23 -37.07 -21.81
C ILE A 205 -3.93 -38.35 -21.33
N SER A 206 -4.73 -38.24 -20.26
CA SER A 206 -5.45 -39.39 -19.69
C SER A 206 -6.53 -39.94 -20.62
N LYS A 207 -7.40 -39.08 -21.16
CA LYS A 207 -8.59 -39.50 -21.93
C LYS A 207 -8.25 -40.00 -23.33
N LEU A 208 -7.16 -39.53 -23.92
CA LEU A 208 -6.68 -39.98 -25.24
C LEU A 208 -5.62 -41.10 -25.13
N GLY A 209 -5.27 -41.54 -23.92
CA GLY A 209 -4.28 -42.61 -23.71
C GLY A 209 -2.86 -42.23 -24.13
N LEU A 210 -2.49 -40.94 -24.04
CA LEU A 210 -1.16 -40.45 -24.40
C LEU A 210 -0.16 -40.77 -23.28
N SER A 211 1.11 -40.95 -23.64
CA SER A 211 2.18 -41.11 -22.65
C SER A 211 2.45 -39.80 -21.90
N PRO A 212 2.22 -39.72 -20.58
CA PRO A 212 2.44 -38.50 -19.82
C PRO A 212 3.89 -38.03 -19.87
N THR A 213 4.84 -38.96 -19.78
CA THR A 213 6.27 -38.66 -19.80
C THR A 213 6.67 -37.99 -21.10
N LEU A 214 6.24 -38.55 -22.25
CA LEU A 214 6.57 -38.03 -23.57
C LEU A 214 5.98 -36.62 -23.80
N ILE A 215 4.71 -36.42 -23.41
CA ILE A 215 4.03 -35.14 -23.60
C ILE A 215 4.62 -34.06 -22.68
N LYS A 216 4.86 -34.38 -21.40
CA LYS A 216 5.39 -33.41 -20.42
C LYS A 216 6.86 -33.05 -20.68
N SER A 217 7.63 -33.95 -21.30
CA SER A 217 9.01 -33.65 -21.72
C SER A 217 9.10 -32.87 -23.04
N HIS A 218 7.99 -32.70 -23.77
CA HIS A 218 8.01 -32.03 -25.06
C HIS A 218 8.39 -30.54 -24.91
N PRO A 219 9.28 -29.97 -25.75
CA PRO A 219 9.73 -28.58 -25.61
C PRO A 219 8.59 -27.54 -25.56
N ASN A 220 7.52 -27.76 -26.33
CA ASN A 220 6.35 -26.88 -26.36
C ASN A 220 5.37 -27.06 -25.18
N TYR A 221 5.60 -28.01 -24.27
CA TYR A 221 4.70 -28.24 -23.14
C TYR A 221 4.52 -26.96 -22.30
N GLN A 222 5.62 -26.23 -22.02
CA GLN A 222 5.55 -24.98 -21.28
C GLN A 222 4.77 -23.87 -22.01
N ASN A 223 4.79 -23.87 -23.35
CA ASN A 223 3.99 -22.93 -24.15
C ASN A 223 2.49 -23.22 -24.00
N LEU A 224 2.10 -24.51 -24.00
CA LEU A 224 0.72 -24.93 -23.77
C LEU A 224 0.26 -24.59 -22.34
N ARG A 225 1.11 -24.83 -21.33
CA ARG A 225 0.82 -24.42 -19.95
C ARG A 225 0.61 -22.91 -19.84
N SER A 226 1.40 -22.13 -20.56
CA SER A 226 1.37 -20.67 -20.54
C SER A 226 0.34 -20.06 -21.52
N TYR A 227 -0.44 -20.88 -22.21
CA TYR A 227 -1.42 -20.39 -23.17
C TYR A 227 -2.46 -19.47 -22.51
N GLY A 228 -2.64 -18.26 -23.06
CA GLY A 228 -3.58 -17.26 -22.56
C GLY A 228 -3.18 -16.58 -21.24
N VAL A 229 -1.98 -16.85 -20.72
CA VAL A 229 -1.40 -16.09 -19.59
C VAL A 229 -1.20 -14.63 -20.00
N ILE A 230 -1.51 -13.70 -19.10
CA ILE A 230 -1.27 -12.27 -19.34
C ILE A 230 0.24 -12.04 -19.30
N ALA A 231 0.80 -11.49 -20.37
CA ALA A 231 2.20 -11.06 -20.42
C ALA A 231 2.45 -9.97 -19.38
N ALA A 232 3.53 -10.12 -18.62
CA ALA A 232 3.99 -9.16 -17.62
C ALA A 232 4.69 -7.98 -18.28
#